data_AF-A0A1C5HY22-F1
#
_entry.id   AF-A0A1C5HY22-F1
#
_cell.length_a   1.000
_cell.length_b   1.000
_cell.length_c   1.000
_cell.angle_alpha   90.00
_cell.angle_beta   90.00
_cell.angle_gamma   90.00
#
_symmetry.space_group_name_H-M   'P 1'
#
loop_
_entity.id
_entity.type
_entity.pdbx_description
1 polymer ?
#
loop_
_entity_poly.entity_id
_entity_poly.type
_entity_poly.pdbx_seq_one_letter_code
_entity_poly.pdbx_strand_id
1 'polypeptide(L)' 'MRQVQLSEVEERVYEAVTALEARGQVPYPDMIAEECGLTEEQLHAPLHMLTEKNLLHREDSPMAGLDFGPRFCARQMA' A
#
# COMPACT_ATOMS: atom_id res chain seq x y z
N MET A 1 20.55 -7.98 -7.08
CA MET A 1 19.34 -7.33 -6.53
C MET A 1 18.60 -6.72 -7.71
N ARG A 2 17.45 -7.26 -8.11
CA ARG A 2 16.67 -6.69 -9.23
C ARG A 2 16.15 -5.34 -8.77
N GLN A 3 16.63 -4.25 -9.38
CA GLN A 3 15.98 -2.95 -9.27
C GLN A 3 14.59 -3.11 -9.88
N VAL A 4 13.58 -3.24 -9.04
CA VAL A 4 12.19 -3.24 -9.50
C VAL A 4 11.94 -1.86 -10.09
N GLN A 5 11.65 -1.78 -11.38
CA GLN A 5 11.28 -0.51 -12.01
C GLN A 5 9.88 -0.14 -11.53
N LEU A 6 9.79 0.99 -10.83
CA LEU A 6 8.55 1.60 -10.41
C LEU A 6 8.28 2.82 -11.30
N SER A 7 7.02 2.99 -11.68
CA SER A 7 6.51 4.26 -12.19
C SER A 7 6.43 5.28 -11.05
N GLU A 8 6.37 6.56 -11.40
CA GLU A 8 6.26 7.65 -10.42
C GLU A 8 5.03 7.48 -9.50
N VAL A 9 3.93 6.94 -10.02
CA VAL A 9 2.72 6.67 -9.24
C VAL A 9 2.95 5.51 -8.27
N GLU A 10 3.60 4.44 -8.70
CA GLU A 10 3.93 3.30 -7.82
C GLU A 10 4.91 3.70 -6.71
N GLU A 11 5.91 4.54 -7.03
CA GLU A 11 6.87 5.03 -6.04
C GLU A 11 6.16 5.90 -4.99
N ARG A 12 5.31 6.84 -5.40
CA ARG A 12 4.51 7.66 -4.47
C ARG A 12 3.61 6.82 -3.56
N VAL A 13 2.95 5.79 -4.12
CA VAL A 13 2.09 4.89 -3.33
C VAL A 13 2.92 4.07 -2.34
N TYR A 14 4.08 3.55 -2.78
CA TYR A 14 4.98 2.79 -1.91
C TYR A 14 5.55 3.65 -0.77
N GLU A 15 5.98 4.87 -1.06
CA GLU A 15 6.45 5.83 -0.06
C GLU A 15 5.35 6.19 0.94
N ALA A 16 4.12 6.41 0.48
CA ALA A 16 2.97 6.70 1.35
C ALA A 16 2.68 5.53 2.31
N VAL A 17 2.65 4.30 1.81
CA VAL A 17 2.49 3.11 2.66
C VAL A 17 3.61 3.04 3.70
N THR A 18 4.86 3.19 3.27
CA THR A 18 6.03 3.13 4.16
C THR A 18 6.00 4.24 5.21
N ALA A 19 5.55 5.45 4.86
CA ALA A 19 5.43 6.58 5.78
C ALA A 19 4.35 6.34 6.84
N LEU A 20 3.19 5.80 6.44
CA LEU A 20 2.11 5.42 7.37
C LEU A 20 2.59 4.35 8.36
N GLU A 21 3.26 3.30 7.87
CA GLU A 21 3.83 2.27 8.73
C GLU A 21 4.92 2.80 9.66
N ALA A 22 5.80 3.69 9.19
CA ALA A 22 6.84 4.31 10.01
C ALA A 22 6.25 5.18 11.14
N ARG A 23 5.03 5.71 10.95
CA ARG A 23 4.25 6.41 11.98
C ARG A 23 3.44 5.46 12.88
N GLY A 24 3.51 4.15 12.65
CA GLY A 24 2.72 3.13 13.36
C GLY A 24 1.24 3.12 12.99
N GLN A 25 0.87 3.73 11.86
CA GLN A 25 -0.49 3.73 11.34
C GLN A 25 -0.71 2.51 10.44
N VAL A 26 -1.96 2.04 10.38
CA VAL A 26 -2.34 0.96 9.46
C VAL A 26 -2.62 1.57 8.08
N PRO A 27 -1.89 1.21 7.03
CA PRO A 27 -2.06 1.75 5.67
C PRO A 27 -3.31 1.18 4.99
N TYR A 28 -4.47 1.77 5.28
CA TYR A 28 -5.73 1.52 4.58
C TYR A 28 -5.81 2.36 3.28
N PRO A 29 -6.61 1.94 2.27
CA PRO A 29 -6.67 2.60 0.97
C PRO A 29 -7.01 4.09 1.03
N ASP A 30 -7.90 4.48 1.95
CA ASP A 30 -8.29 5.86 2.22
C ASP A 30 -7.12 6.70 2.75
N MET A 31 -6.38 6.18 3.75
CA MET A 31 -5.20 6.86 4.29
C MET A 31 -4.04 6.94 3.29
N ILE A 32 -3.85 5.89 2.49
CA ILE A 32 -2.85 5.91 1.42
C ILE A 32 -3.23 6.98 0.39
N ALA A 33 -4.50 7.07 0.02
CA ALA A 33 -5.02 8.04 -0.94
C ALA A 33 -4.77 9.47 -0.46
N GLU A 34 -5.05 9.73 0.81
CA GLU A 34 -4.77 11.02 1.45
C GLU A 34 -3.27 11.34 1.46
N GLU A 35 -2.42 10.41 1.91
CA GLU A 35 -0.98 10.64 2.06
C GLU A 35 -0.28 10.83 0.69
N CYS A 36 -0.67 10.08 -0.35
CA CYS A 36 -0.09 10.22 -1.68
C CYS A 36 -0.82 11.25 -2.56
N GLY A 37 -1.94 11.82 -2.12
CA GLY A 37 -2.74 12.78 -2.88
C GLY A 37 -3.38 12.21 -4.15
N LEU A 38 -3.82 10.95 -4.10
CA LEU A 38 -4.56 10.27 -5.18
C LEU A 38 -5.98 9.94 -4.70
N THR A 39 -6.86 9.58 -5.62
CA THR A 39 -8.15 8.97 -5.24
C THR A 39 -8.00 7.47 -5.02
N GLU A 40 -8.89 6.86 -4.23
CA GLU A 40 -8.90 5.40 -4.02
C GLU A 40 -9.01 4.62 -5.34
N GLU A 41 -9.76 5.13 -6.32
CA GLU A 41 -9.87 4.55 -7.66
C GLU A 41 -8.52 4.52 -8.39
N GLN A 42 -7.72 5.59 -8.24
CA GLN A 42 -6.38 5.69 -8.82
C GLN A 42 -5.38 4.78 -8.11
N LEU A 43 -5.64 4.37 -6.87
CA LEU A 43 -4.78 3.47 -6.12
C LEU A 43 -4.90 2.00 -6.53
N HIS A 44 -6.04 1.59 -7.09
CA HIS A 44 -6.33 0.18 -7.32
C HIS A 44 -5.26 -0.50 -8.20
N ALA A 45 -4.86 0.16 -9.30
CA ALA A 45 -3.82 -0.34 -10.20
C ALA A 45 -2.41 -0.36 -9.56
N PRO A 46 -1.87 0.73 -8.99
CA PRO A 46 -0.53 0.73 -8.38
C PRO A 46 -0.45 -0.19 -7.16
N LEU A 47 -1.47 -0.27 -6.29
CA LEU A 47 -1.47 -1.21 -5.16
C LEU A 47 -1.40 -2.66 -5.62
N HIS A 48 -2.15 -3.01 -6.68
CA HIS A 48 -2.08 -4.33 -7.28
C HIS A 48 -0.68 -4.62 -7.84
N MET A 49 -0.11 -3.70 -8.63
CA MET A 49 1.23 -3.88 -9.20
C MET A 49 2.33 -3.99 -8.15
N LEU A 50 2.28 -3.18 -7.08
CA LEU A 50 3.25 -3.24 -5.98
C LEU A 50 3.14 -4.56 -5.21
N THR A 51 1.93 -5.11 -5.08
CA THR A 51 1.70 -6.44 -4.50
C THR A 51 2.30 -7.54 -5.39
N GLU A 52 2.05 -7.51 -6.70
CA GLU A 52 2.64 -8.44 -7.68
C GLU A 52 4.18 -8.36 -7.69
N LYS A 53 4.72 -7.15 -7.53
CA LYS A 53 6.16 -6.87 -7.41
C LYS A 53 6.75 -7.31 -6.06
N ASN A 54 5.95 -7.90 -5.16
CA ASN A 54 6.34 -8.34 -3.82
C ASN A 54 6.86 -7.20 -2.93
N LEU A 55 6.47 -5.96 -3.22
CA LEU A 55 6.85 -4.77 -2.44
C LEU A 55 5.82 -4.44 -1.36
N LEU A 56 4.54 -4.74 -1.62
CA LEU A 56 3.47 -4.65 -0.64
C LEU A 56 2.88 -6.03 -0.36
N HIS A 57 2.35 -6.21 0.83
CA HIS A 57 1.53 -7.35 1.21
C HIS A 57 0.11 -6.87 1.48
N ARG A 58 -0.85 -7.41 0.73
CA ARG A 58 -2.27 -7.24 1.02
C ARG A 58 -2.68 -8.26 2.07
N GLU A 59 -3.15 -7.78 3.21
CA GLU A 59 -3.80 -8.61 4.22
C GLU A 59 -5.28 -8.25 4.26
N ASP A 60 -6.14 -9.22 3.97
CA ASP A 60 -7.57 -9.08 4.19
C ASP A 60 -7.86 -9.33 5.68
N SER A 61 -8.53 -8.39 6.35
CA SER A 61 -8.76 -8.49 7.80
C SER A 61 -9.73 -9.64 8.10
N PRO A 62 -9.37 -10.61 8.97
CA PRO A 62 -10.17 -11.83 9.19
C PRO A 62 -11.32 -11.65 10.19
N MET A 63 -11.52 -10.46 10.77
CA MET A 63 -12.53 -10.27 11.81
C MET A 63 -13.93 -10.12 11.20
N ALA A 64 -14.62 -11.26 11.12
CA ALA A 64 -16.05 -11.36 10.87
C ALA A 64 -16.83 -10.38 11.75
N GLY A 65 -17.26 -9.26 11.17
CA GLY A 65 -18.15 -8.29 11.81
C GLY A 65 -17.72 -6.82 11.71
N LEU A 66 -16.46 -6.52 11.38
CA LEU A 66 -16.00 -5.16 11.09
C LEU A 66 -15.15 -5.16 9.82
N ASP A 67 -15.79 -4.81 8.70
CA ASP A 67 -15.13 -4.76 7.40
C ASP A 67 -14.40 -3.41 7.26
N PHE A 68 -13.16 -3.35 7.76
CA PHE A 68 -12.27 -2.20 7.60
C PHE A 68 -11.57 -2.19 6.23
N GLY A 69 -11.91 -3.12 5.33
CA GLY A 69 -11.27 -3.26 4.03
C GLY A 69 -9.85 -3.86 4.09
N PRO A 70 -9.19 -3.98 2.93
CA PRO A 70 -7.84 -4.54 2.83
C PRO A 70 -6.79 -3.58 3.41
N ARG A 71 -5.82 -4.10 4.16
CA ARG A 71 -4.64 -3.34 4.59
C ARG A 71 -3.42 -3.70 3.74
N PHE A 72 -2.55 -2.73 3.47
CA PHE A 72 -1.38 -2.92 2.60
C PHE A 72 -0.08 -2.65 3.34
N CYS A 73 0.61 -3.68 3.79
CA CYS A 73 1.86 -3.51 4.53
C CYS A 73 3.07 -3.47 3.59
N ALA A 74 4.06 -2.59 3.81
CA ALA A 74 5.30 -2.64 3.04
C ALA A 74 6.08 -3.87 3.46
N ARG A 75 6.53 -4.66 2.47
CA ARG A 75 7.38 -5.80 2.77
C ARG A 75 8.75 -5.25 3.12
N GLN A 76 9.07 -5.22 4.41
CA GLN A 76 10.42 -4.87 4.85
C GLN A 76 11.42 -5.80 4.13
N MET A 77 12.27 -5.20 3.29
CA MET A 77 13.50 -5.83 2.86
C MET A 77 14.41 -5.90 4.09
N ALA A 78 14.32 -7.01 4.82
CA ALA A 78 15.29 -7.36 5.85
C ALA A 78 16.67 -7.62 5.24
#